data_AF-A0A0T0MLG4-F1
#
_entry.id   AF-A0A0T0MLG4-F1
#
_cell.length_a   1.000
_cell.length_b   1.000
_cell.length_c   1.000
_cell.angle_alpha   90.00
_cell.angle_beta   90.00
_cell.angle_gamma   90.00
#
_symmetry.space_group_name_H-M   'P 1'
#
loop_
_entity.id
_entity.type
_entity.pdbx_description
1 polymer ?
#
loop_
_entity_poly.entity_id
_entity_poly.type
_entity_poly.pdbx_seq_one_letter_code
_entity_poly.pdbx_strand_id
1 'polypeptide(L)'
;MLQDHASADARALLGPRYGIHVDRALGVSMADMKLVARRVGRDHRLAADLWATGVYEARVLAGLVDDPSAVTIEQMDAWCADFDSWALCDTVCFTLFDRAPGAWTRLEPWAADDAEFVRRAAFALLWSLALHDAGAPDESFVAALGLVEEHAGDERPLVGKSISMSLRAVGRRNGDLKLAVLTTAERLVDSDSIPARRVGRTPLRDVR
;
A
#
# COMPACT_ATOMS: atom_id res chain seq x y z
N MET A 1 18.53 -13.64 -13.86
CA MET A 1 17.45 -14.09 -12.96
C MET A 1 16.10 -13.51 -13.37
N LEU A 2 15.77 -12.22 -13.15
CA LEU A 2 14.45 -11.70 -13.56
C LEU A 2 14.23 -11.77 -15.08
N GLN A 3 15.24 -11.45 -15.88
CA GLN A 3 15.16 -11.53 -17.34
C GLN A 3 14.86 -12.95 -17.85
N ASP A 4 15.25 -13.99 -17.11
CA ASP A 4 15.01 -15.39 -17.48
C ASP A 4 13.52 -15.77 -17.36
N HIS A 5 12.73 -14.95 -16.65
CA HIS A 5 11.29 -15.11 -16.46
C HIS A 5 10.47 -14.04 -17.20
N ALA A 6 11.08 -13.22 -18.06
CA ALA A 6 10.40 -12.17 -18.78
C ALA A 6 9.43 -12.73 -19.84
N SER A 7 8.25 -12.12 -19.97
CA SER A 7 7.23 -12.52 -20.94
C SER A 7 6.59 -11.29 -21.60
N ALA A 8 6.68 -11.22 -22.93
CA ALA A 8 6.05 -10.16 -23.71
C ALA A 8 4.52 -10.17 -23.56
N ASP A 9 3.90 -11.35 -23.50
CA ASP A 9 2.45 -11.50 -23.30
C ASP A 9 2.03 -11.01 -21.92
N ALA A 10 2.77 -11.39 -20.87
CA ALA A 10 2.50 -10.89 -19.52
C ALA A 10 2.69 -9.38 -19.42
N ARG A 11 3.73 -8.82 -20.06
CA ARG A 11 3.95 -7.37 -20.16
C ARG A 11 2.78 -6.68 -20.85
N ALA A 12 2.29 -7.23 -21.96
CA ALA A 12 1.17 -6.66 -22.72
C ALA A 12 -0.15 -6.63 -21.92
N LEU A 13 -0.29 -7.48 -20.90
CA LEU A 13 -1.46 -7.50 -20.03
C LEU A 13 -1.39 -6.48 -18.87
N LEU A 14 -0.22 -5.91 -18.54
CA LEU A 14 -0.05 -4.99 -17.41
C LEU A 14 -1.00 -3.78 -17.49
N GLY A 15 -1.02 -3.09 -18.63
CA GLY A 15 -1.92 -1.96 -18.85
C GLY A 15 -3.39 -2.38 -18.97
N PRO A 16 -3.78 -3.17 -20.00
CA PRO A 16 -5.18 -3.49 -20.27
C PRO A 16 -5.91 -4.23 -19.15
N ARG A 17 -5.22 -5.11 -18.42
CA ARG A 17 -5.85 -5.94 -17.38
C ARG A 17 -5.74 -5.34 -15.98
N TYR A 18 -4.63 -4.66 -15.69
CA TYR A 18 -4.32 -4.22 -14.34
C TYR A 18 -4.17 -2.70 -14.19
N GLY A 19 -4.19 -1.95 -15.30
CA GLY A 19 -3.96 -0.50 -15.28
C GLY A 19 -2.53 -0.11 -14.89
N ILE A 20 -1.55 -1.01 -15.08
CA ILE A 20 -0.15 -0.78 -14.74
C ILE A 20 0.57 -0.33 -16.01
N HIS A 21 0.84 0.98 -16.09
CA HIS A 21 1.50 1.62 -17.23
C HIS A 21 2.90 2.09 -16.81
N VAL A 22 3.86 1.17 -16.90
CA VAL A 22 5.26 1.42 -16.55
C VAL A 22 6.14 1.33 -17.80
N ASP A 23 7.00 2.32 -18.00
CA ASP A 23 7.84 2.41 -19.19
C ASP A 23 8.81 1.21 -19.29
N ARG A 24 9.24 0.71 -18.13
CA ARG A 24 10.28 -0.31 -17.99
C ARG A 24 9.76 -1.56 -17.28
N ALA A 25 8.85 -2.29 -17.92
CA ALA A 25 8.44 -3.63 -17.48
C ALA A 25 9.11 -4.76 -18.28
N LEU A 26 9.39 -5.86 -17.60
CA LEU A 26 9.86 -7.12 -18.17
C LEU A 26 8.70 -8.10 -18.46
N GLY A 27 7.57 -7.96 -17.77
CA GLY A 27 6.46 -8.91 -17.81
C GLY A 27 6.74 -10.17 -16.98
N VAL A 28 7.33 -10.02 -15.78
CA VAL A 28 7.56 -11.17 -14.88
C VAL A 28 6.36 -11.33 -13.95
N SER A 29 5.86 -12.56 -13.80
CA SER A 29 4.73 -12.81 -12.90
C SER A 29 5.10 -12.61 -11.43
N MET A 30 4.14 -12.25 -10.57
CA MET A 30 4.39 -12.16 -9.12
C MET A 30 4.84 -13.51 -8.52
N ALA A 31 4.40 -14.64 -9.08
CA ALA A 31 4.83 -15.96 -8.64
C ALA A 31 6.32 -16.19 -8.92
N ASP A 32 6.79 -15.80 -10.11
CA ASP A 32 8.19 -15.89 -10.49
C ASP A 32 9.06 -14.89 -9.71
N MET A 33 8.61 -13.65 -9.50
CA MET A 33 9.32 -12.68 -8.65
C MET A 33 9.50 -13.23 -7.23
N LYS A 34 8.48 -13.87 -6.65
CA LYS A 34 8.60 -14.53 -5.35
C LYS A 34 9.54 -15.74 -5.37
N LEU A 35 9.62 -16.49 -6.47
CA LEU A 35 10.59 -17.58 -6.63
C LEU A 35 12.03 -17.03 -6.64
N VAL A 36 12.27 -15.95 -7.37
CA VAL A 36 13.58 -15.28 -7.40
C VAL A 36 13.92 -14.72 -6.01
N ALA A 37 12.99 -14.01 -5.36
CA ALA A 37 13.20 -13.47 -4.01
C ALA A 37 13.63 -14.55 -3.00
N ARG A 38 12.98 -15.73 -3.04
CA ARG A 38 13.35 -16.86 -2.16
C ARG A 38 14.77 -17.40 -2.42
N ARG A 39 15.24 -17.38 -3.67
CA ARG A 39 16.59 -17.84 -4.03
C ARG A 39 17.67 -16.83 -3.61
N VAL A 40 17.35 -15.54 -3.72
CA VAL A 40 18.24 -14.44 -3.37
C VAL A 40 18.35 -14.26 -1.84
N GLY A 41 17.22 -14.39 -1.13
CA GLY A 41 17.17 -14.09 0.31
C GLY A 41 17.02 -12.59 0.58
N ARG A 42 17.27 -12.18 1.83
CA ARG A 42 17.25 -10.77 2.23
C ARG A 42 18.62 -10.13 1.99
N ASP A 43 18.66 -9.00 1.29
CA ASP A 43 19.87 -8.22 1.01
C ASP A 43 19.50 -6.75 0.75
N HIS A 44 19.79 -5.89 1.73
CA HIS A 44 19.48 -4.45 1.69
C HIS A 44 20.23 -3.71 0.57
N ARG A 45 21.50 -4.06 0.33
CA ARG A 45 22.30 -3.40 -0.71
C ARG A 45 21.77 -3.78 -2.09
N LEU A 46 21.47 -5.06 -2.29
CA LEU A 46 20.86 -5.52 -3.54
C LEU A 46 19.49 -4.87 -3.76
N ALA A 47 18.68 -4.69 -2.72
CA ALA A 47 17.38 -4.03 -2.85
C ALA A 47 17.54 -2.58 -3.36
N ALA A 48 18.50 -1.83 -2.81
CA ALA A 48 18.82 -0.49 -3.31
C ALA A 48 19.29 -0.50 -4.77
N ASP A 49 20.18 -1.43 -5.15
CA ASP A 49 20.66 -1.58 -6.53
C ASP A 49 19.51 -1.93 -7.50
N LEU A 50 18.61 -2.83 -7.10
CA LEU A 50 17.41 -3.20 -7.86
C LEU A 50 16.45 -2.02 -8.03
N TRP A 51 16.24 -1.25 -6.96
CA TRP A 51 15.36 -0.08 -6.99
C TRP A 51 15.86 0.97 -7.99
N ALA A 52 17.16 1.26 -7.94
CA ALA A 52 17.83 2.23 -8.80
C ALA A 52 17.77 1.87 -10.29
N THR A 53 17.50 0.61 -10.64
CA THR A 53 17.34 0.23 -12.06
C THR A 53 16.14 0.89 -12.73
N GLY A 54 15.12 1.30 -11.96
CA GLY A 54 13.86 1.83 -12.50
C GLY A 54 13.02 0.81 -13.27
N VAL A 55 13.39 -0.48 -13.24
CA VAL A 55 12.59 -1.56 -13.86
C VAL A 55 11.50 -1.98 -12.88
N TYR A 56 10.25 -2.04 -13.32
CA TYR A 56 9.08 -2.33 -12.48
C TYR A 56 9.26 -3.60 -11.65
N GLU A 57 9.59 -4.73 -12.27
CA GLU A 57 9.77 -5.99 -11.55
C GLU A 57 11.03 -6.03 -10.69
N ALA A 58 12.05 -5.21 -11.01
CA ALA A 58 13.21 -5.06 -10.15
C ALA A 58 12.85 -4.28 -8.87
N ARG A 59 12.06 -3.20 -8.99
CA ARG A 59 11.54 -2.45 -7.82
C ARG A 59 10.58 -3.30 -6.97
N VAL A 60 9.73 -4.12 -7.60
CA VAL A 60 8.92 -5.10 -6.87
C VAL A 60 9.80 -6.12 -6.15
N LEU A 61 10.83 -6.65 -6.82
CA LEU A 61 11.78 -7.58 -6.21
C LEU A 61 12.55 -6.91 -5.05
N ALA A 62 12.92 -5.64 -5.18
CA ALA A 62 13.56 -4.86 -4.11
C ALA A 62 12.71 -4.89 -2.84
N GLY A 63 11.41 -4.58 -2.93
CA GLY A 63 10.49 -4.67 -1.79
C GLY A 63 10.35 -6.08 -1.19
N LEU A 64 10.64 -7.14 -1.96
CA LEU A 64 10.60 -8.53 -1.48
C LEU A 64 11.90 -8.98 -0.80
N VAL A 65 13.05 -8.38 -1.18
CA VAL A 65 14.39 -8.82 -0.72
C VAL A 65 15.04 -7.83 0.24
N ASP A 66 14.54 -6.61 0.39
CA ASP A 66 15.13 -5.66 1.34
C ASP A 66 14.98 -6.12 2.80
N ASP A 67 15.90 -5.77 3.69
CA ASP A 67 15.81 -6.04 5.12
C ASP A 67 14.98 -4.94 5.82
N PRO A 68 13.77 -5.22 6.32
CA PRO A 68 12.95 -4.20 6.97
C PRO A 68 13.64 -3.52 8.15
N SER A 69 14.53 -4.21 8.86
CA SER A 69 15.23 -3.64 10.02
C SER A 69 16.29 -2.60 9.65
N ALA A 70 16.75 -2.61 8.39
CA ALA A 70 17.71 -1.66 7.85
C ALA A 70 17.04 -0.50 7.09
N VAL A 71 15.73 -0.59 6.80
CA VAL A 71 14.98 0.46 6.11
C VAL A 71 14.87 1.70 6.99
N THR A 72 15.22 2.84 6.41
CA THR A 72 15.13 4.16 7.06
C THR A 72 13.90 4.93 6.59
N ILE A 73 13.49 5.93 7.36
CA ILE A 73 12.41 6.86 7.00
C ILE A 73 12.72 7.59 5.69
N GLU A 74 13.99 7.94 5.47
CA GLU A 74 14.50 8.59 4.26
C GLU A 74 14.37 7.67 3.04
N GLN A 75 14.68 6.38 3.20
CA GLN A 75 14.49 5.41 2.14
C GLN A 75 13.00 5.22 1.83
N MET A 76 12.15 5.09 2.85
CA MET A 76 10.71 4.98 2.67
C MET A 76 10.18 6.15 1.86
N ASP A 77 10.61 7.38 2.17
CA ASP A 77 10.25 8.58 1.42
C ASP A 77 10.73 8.56 -0.02
N ALA A 78 12.02 8.30 -0.22
CA ALA A 78 12.61 8.28 -1.55
C ALA A 78 11.90 7.27 -2.45
N TRP A 79 11.59 6.08 -1.93
CA TRP A 79 10.88 5.04 -2.68
C TRP A 79 9.40 5.35 -2.86
N CYS A 80 8.76 5.98 -1.88
CA CYS A 80 7.36 6.40 -1.98
C CYS A 80 7.16 7.46 -3.06
N ALA A 81 8.07 8.43 -3.17
CA ALA A 81 8.06 9.45 -4.22
C ALA A 81 8.28 8.86 -5.63
N ASP A 82 8.91 7.69 -5.72
CA ASP A 82 9.19 6.96 -6.96
C ASP A 82 8.04 6.06 -7.44
N PHE A 83 6.98 5.90 -6.65
CA PHE A 83 5.85 5.05 -7.02
C PHE A 83 5.09 5.60 -8.24
N ASP A 84 4.91 4.75 -9.24
CA ASP A 84 4.24 5.05 -10.52
C ASP A 84 3.06 4.11 -10.82
N SER A 85 2.79 3.16 -9.92
CA SER A 85 1.71 2.19 -10.06
C SER A 85 1.17 1.76 -8.71
N TRP A 86 -0.14 1.50 -8.66
CA TRP A 86 -0.79 1.00 -7.46
C TRP A 86 -0.21 -0.34 -7.00
N ALA A 87 0.23 -1.18 -7.95
CA ALA A 87 0.76 -2.50 -7.65
C ALA A 87 2.15 -2.44 -7.00
N LEU A 88 3.03 -1.53 -7.45
CA LEU A 88 4.32 -1.31 -6.80
C LEU A 88 4.11 -0.73 -5.39
N CYS A 89 3.31 0.33 -5.28
CA CYS A 89 2.94 0.98 -4.02
C CYS A 89 2.44 -0.05 -2.99
N ASP A 90 1.40 -0.81 -3.33
CA ASP A 90 0.79 -1.78 -2.42
C ASP A 90 1.78 -2.90 -2.08
N THR A 91 2.54 -3.41 -3.05
CA THR A 91 3.50 -4.48 -2.79
C THR A 91 4.55 -4.04 -1.78
N VAL A 92 5.19 -2.90 -1.99
CA VAL A 92 6.24 -2.39 -1.09
C VAL A 92 5.68 -2.09 0.30
N CYS A 93 4.47 -1.53 0.39
CA CYS A 93 3.80 -1.32 1.68
C CYS A 93 3.62 -2.64 2.46
N PHE A 94 3.13 -3.68 1.77
CA PHE A 94 2.79 -4.96 2.36
C PHE A 94 3.96 -5.91 2.64
N THR A 95 5.07 -5.78 1.91
CA THR A 95 6.20 -6.70 2.01
C THR A 95 7.40 -6.13 2.75
N LEU A 96 7.43 -4.80 2.92
CA LEU A 96 8.57 -4.09 3.50
C LEU A 96 8.17 -3.02 4.51
N PHE A 97 7.46 -1.98 4.08
CA PHE A 97 7.31 -0.75 4.89
C PHE A 97 6.54 -0.95 6.19
N ASP A 98 5.53 -1.82 6.22
CA ASP A 98 4.78 -2.15 7.43
C ASP A 98 5.59 -2.83 8.54
N ARG A 99 6.80 -3.30 8.22
CA ARG A 99 7.75 -3.94 9.14
C ARG A 99 8.99 -3.07 9.39
N ALA A 100 9.09 -1.91 8.75
CA ALA A 100 10.21 -1.00 8.90
C ALA A 100 10.10 -0.19 10.21
N PRO A 101 11.23 0.13 10.88
CA PRO A 101 11.24 1.05 11.99
C PRO A 101 10.58 2.40 11.63
N GLY A 102 9.61 2.81 12.43
CA GLY A 102 8.90 4.08 12.22
C GLY A 102 7.81 4.06 11.14
N ALA A 103 7.37 2.88 10.67
CA ALA A 103 6.26 2.76 9.72
C ALA A 103 5.05 3.64 10.07
N TRP A 104 4.60 3.61 11.33
CA TRP A 104 3.49 4.41 11.82
C TRP A 104 3.66 5.92 11.65
N THR A 105 4.89 6.43 11.75
CA THR A 105 5.15 7.88 11.64
C THR A 105 4.99 8.39 10.22
N ARG A 106 4.81 7.49 9.23
CA ARG A 106 4.63 7.85 7.82
C ARG A 106 3.19 8.11 7.42
N LEU A 107 2.22 7.66 8.19
CA LEU A 107 0.81 7.75 7.82
C LEU A 107 0.37 9.20 7.58
N GLU A 108 0.66 10.10 8.53
CA GLU A 108 0.22 11.49 8.45
C GLU A 108 0.97 12.29 7.36
N PRO A 109 2.32 12.29 7.27
CA PRO A 109 3.01 13.01 6.20
C PRO A 109 2.60 12.57 4.79
N TRP A 110 2.40 11.26 4.58
CA TRP A 110 2.01 10.76 3.27
C TRP A 110 0.54 11.02 2.97
N ALA A 111 -0.35 10.99 3.97
CA ALA A 111 -1.77 11.28 3.76
C ALA A 111 -1.98 12.75 3.35
N ALA A 112 -1.21 13.67 3.94
CA ALA A 112 -1.23 15.09 3.63
C ALA A 112 -0.65 15.45 2.25
N ASP A 113 0.15 14.57 1.65
CA ASP A 113 0.78 14.83 0.35
C ASP A 113 -0.25 14.81 -0.80
N ASP A 114 -0.10 15.69 -1.78
CA ASP A 114 -0.98 15.80 -2.94
C ASP A 114 -0.62 14.84 -4.08
N ALA A 115 0.57 14.23 -4.08
CA ALA A 115 0.93 13.21 -5.06
C ALA A 115 0.08 11.94 -4.86
N GLU A 116 -0.52 11.45 -5.95
CA GLU A 116 -1.52 10.36 -5.90
C GLU A 116 -0.98 9.10 -5.21
N PHE A 117 0.23 8.66 -5.59
CA PHE A 117 0.80 7.44 -5.05
C PHE A 117 1.38 7.62 -3.65
N VAL A 118 1.79 8.83 -3.26
CA VAL A 118 2.21 9.13 -1.89
C VAL A 118 1.00 9.04 -0.95
N ARG A 119 -0.11 9.71 -1.30
CA ARG A 119 -1.36 9.60 -0.53
C ARG A 119 -1.91 8.17 -0.54
N ARG A 120 -1.85 7.48 -1.68
CA ARG A 120 -2.24 6.06 -1.74
C ARG A 120 -1.40 5.23 -0.76
N ALA A 121 -0.08 5.45 -0.72
CA ALA A 121 0.85 4.73 0.13
C ALA A 121 0.53 4.89 1.61
N ALA A 122 0.07 6.06 2.07
CA ALA A 122 -0.39 6.24 3.45
C ALA A 122 -1.48 5.22 3.83
N PHE A 123 -2.49 5.07 2.98
CA PHE A 123 -3.60 4.16 3.25
C PHE A 123 -3.30 2.70 2.89
N ALA A 124 -2.43 2.45 1.92
CA ALA A 124 -1.90 1.10 1.69
C ALA A 124 -1.05 0.63 2.89
N LEU A 125 -0.26 1.53 3.49
CA LEU A 125 0.52 1.27 4.69
C LEU A 125 -0.36 1.01 5.90
N LEU A 126 -1.38 1.86 6.15
CA LEU A 126 -2.38 1.60 7.20
C LEU A 126 -3.08 0.25 7.00
N TRP A 127 -3.41 -0.08 5.75
CA TRP A 127 -4.00 -1.37 5.42
C TRP A 127 -3.04 -2.52 5.79
N SER A 128 -1.78 -2.48 5.38
CA SER A 128 -0.79 -3.52 5.75
C SER A 128 -0.54 -3.60 7.26
N LEU A 129 -0.43 -2.47 7.95
CA LEU A 129 -0.27 -2.41 9.42
C LEU A 129 -1.46 -3.08 10.12
N ALA A 130 -2.68 -2.83 9.65
CA ALA A 130 -3.88 -3.47 10.20
C ALA A 130 -3.87 -5.00 10.04
N LEU A 131 -3.17 -5.55 9.05
CA LEU A 131 -3.04 -6.99 8.84
C LEU A 131 -1.86 -7.62 9.59
N HIS A 132 -0.74 -6.91 9.70
CA HIS A 132 0.53 -7.52 10.11
C HIS A 132 1.06 -7.03 11.45
N ASP A 133 0.71 -5.80 11.88
CA ASP A 133 1.12 -5.30 13.18
C ASP A 133 0.15 -5.77 14.27
N ALA A 134 0.43 -6.96 14.82
CA ALA A 134 -0.33 -7.50 15.94
C ALA A 134 0.02 -6.84 17.28
N GLY A 135 1.10 -6.06 17.35
CA GLY A 135 1.58 -5.41 18.57
C GLY A 135 1.07 -3.98 18.75
N ALA A 136 0.64 -3.32 17.68
CA ALA A 136 0.08 -1.97 17.75
C ALA A 136 -1.19 -1.94 18.62
N PRO A 137 -1.29 -0.95 19.53
CA PRO A 137 -2.46 -0.78 20.38
C PRO A 137 -3.63 -0.19 19.57
N ASP A 138 -4.86 -0.47 20.00
CA ASP A 138 -6.07 -0.07 19.29
C ASP A 138 -6.18 1.44 19.08
N GLU A 139 -5.64 2.22 20.02
CA GLU A 139 -5.58 3.69 19.96
C GLU A 139 -4.83 4.19 18.71
N SER A 140 -3.82 3.46 18.25
CA SER A 140 -3.08 3.82 17.02
C SER A 140 -3.98 3.70 15.80
N PHE A 141 -4.81 2.66 15.75
CA PHE A 141 -5.77 2.47 14.67
C PHE A 141 -6.92 3.48 14.75
N VAL A 142 -7.42 3.77 15.96
CA VAL A 142 -8.45 4.80 16.16
C VAL A 142 -7.94 6.17 15.70
N ALA A 143 -6.70 6.54 16.03
CA ALA A 143 -6.09 7.77 15.54
C ALA A 143 -6.00 7.79 14.00
N ALA A 144 -5.61 6.66 13.39
CA ALA A 144 -5.54 6.54 11.93
C ALA A 144 -6.91 6.59 11.23
N LEU A 145 -8.02 6.29 11.93
CA LEU A 145 -9.38 6.51 11.40
C LEU A 145 -9.69 8.01 11.22
N GLY A 146 -9.07 8.89 12.01
CA GLY A 146 -9.13 10.34 11.80
C GLY A 146 -8.56 10.74 10.44
N LEU A 147 -7.40 10.18 10.06
CA LEU A 147 -6.79 10.40 8.74
C LEU A 147 -7.68 9.85 7.61
N VAL A 148 -8.33 8.70 7.83
CA VAL A 148 -9.31 8.17 6.87
C VAL A 148 -10.45 9.15 6.67
N GLU A 149 -11.01 9.70 7.74
CA GLU A 149 -12.13 10.64 7.67
C GLU A 149 -11.75 11.93 6.96
N GLU A 150 -10.58 12.49 7.29
CA GLU A 150 -10.04 13.72 6.69
C GLU A 150 -9.86 13.59 5.16
N HIS A 151 -9.35 12.46 4.69
CA HIS A 151 -9.00 12.28 3.28
C HIS A 151 -10.00 11.43 2.48
N ALA A 152 -11.08 10.95 3.08
CA ALA A 152 -12.10 10.14 2.38
C ALA A 152 -12.76 10.88 1.20
N GLY A 153 -12.67 12.21 1.17
CA GLY A 153 -13.17 13.05 0.09
C GLY A 153 -12.34 13.04 -1.20
N ASP A 154 -11.22 12.32 -1.26
CA ASP A 154 -10.34 12.29 -2.44
C ASP A 154 -11.06 11.74 -3.69
N GLU A 155 -11.05 12.51 -4.78
CA GLU A 155 -11.73 12.16 -6.02
C GLU A 155 -11.00 11.07 -6.83
N ARG A 156 -9.71 10.84 -6.55
CA ARG A 156 -8.88 9.90 -7.30
C ARG A 156 -9.25 8.46 -6.93
N PRO A 157 -9.70 7.63 -7.90
CA PRO A 157 -10.21 6.30 -7.60
C PRO A 157 -9.19 5.38 -6.90
N LEU A 158 -7.90 5.52 -7.21
CA LEU A 158 -6.85 4.73 -6.58
C LEU A 158 -6.69 5.10 -5.10
N VAL A 159 -6.72 6.38 -4.74
CA VAL A 159 -6.65 6.81 -3.34
C VAL A 159 -7.92 6.38 -2.59
N GLY A 160 -9.10 6.67 -3.12
CA GLY A 160 -10.36 6.26 -2.48
C GLY A 160 -10.47 4.74 -2.27
N LYS A 161 -9.86 3.95 -3.17
CA LYS A 161 -9.78 2.49 -3.01
C LYS A 161 -8.87 2.07 -1.86
N SER A 162 -7.68 2.66 -1.69
CA SER A 162 -6.80 2.32 -0.56
C SER A 162 -7.40 2.73 0.77
N ILE A 163 -8.05 3.90 0.85
CA ILE A 163 -8.80 4.36 2.04
C ILE A 163 -9.93 3.36 2.40
N SER A 164 -10.72 2.93 1.41
CA SER A 164 -11.79 1.96 1.65
C SER A 164 -11.25 0.61 2.15
N MET A 165 -10.11 0.17 1.63
CA MET A 165 -9.50 -1.10 2.02
C MET A 165 -8.87 -1.03 3.41
N SER A 166 -8.20 0.08 3.77
CA SER A 166 -7.63 0.28 5.11
C SER A 166 -8.73 0.34 6.17
N LEU A 167 -9.82 1.09 5.92
CA LEU A 167 -10.98 1.17 6.80
C LEU A 167 -11.57 -0.21 7.11
N ARG A 168 -11.75 -1.05 6.08
CA ARG A 168 -12.23 -2.43 6.26
C ARG A 168 -11.24 -3.33 6.99
N ALA A 169 -9.95 -3.14 6.77
CA ALA A 169 -8.91 -3.94 7.42
C ALA A 169 -8.84 -3.66 8.92
N VAL A 170 -8.90 -2.39 9.32
CA VAL A 170 -8.95 -1.98 10.74
C VAL A 170 -10.15 -2.63 11.44
N GLY A 171 -11.34 -2.59 10.82
CA GLY A 171 -12.55 -3.15 11.42
C GLY A 171 -12.58 -4.68 11.51
N ARG A 172 -11.62 -5.38 10.90
CA ARG A 172 -11.48 -6.85 10.98
C ARG A 172 -10.57 -7.30 12.11
N ARG A 173 -9.89 -6.38 12.81
CA ARG A 173 -8.94 -6.71 13.87
C ARG A 173 -9.62 -7.23 15.14
N ASN A 174 -10.60 -6.49 15.66
CA ASN A 174 -11.35 -6.85 16.86
C ASN A 174 -12.70 -6.13 16.92
N GLY A 175 -13.50 -6.39 17.96
CA GLY A 175 -14.83 -5.83 18.13
C GLY A 175 -14.85 -4.31 18.36
N ASP A 176 -13.90 -3.79 19.12
CA ASP A 176 -13.85 -2.36 19.47
C ASP A 176 -13.46 -1.51 18.25
N LEU A 177 -12.45 -1.95 17.50
CA LEU A 177 -12.07 -1.34 16.22
C LEU A 177 -13.18 -1.49 15.17
N LYS A 178 -13.93 -2.59 15.18
CA LYS A 178 -15.13 -2.72 14.33
C LYS A 178 -16.15 -1.63 14.65
N LEU A 179 -16.43 -1.37 15.92
CA LEU A 179 -17.35 -0.31 16.33
C LEU A 179 -16.83 1.07 15.90
N ALA A 180 -15.55 1.37 16.15
CA ALA A 180 -14.93 2.63 15.73
C ALA A 180 -15.00 2.86 14.21
N VAL A 181 -14.78 1.80 13.42
CA VAL A 181 -14.93 1.82 11.96
C VAL A 181 -16.37 2.08 11.53
N LEU A 182 -17.35 1.45 12.18
CA LEU A 182 -18.76 1.67 11.88
C LEU A 182 -19.18 3.12 12.16
N THR A 183 -18.78 3.68 13.30
CA THR A 183 -19.06 5.08 13.62
C THR A 183 -18.40 6.04 12.61
N THR A 184 -17.16 5.75 12.20
CA THR A 184 -16.48 6.54 11.16
C THR A 184 -17.20 6.42 9.82
N ALA A 185 -17.63 5.21 9.46
CA ALA A 185 -18.36 4.95 8.22
C ALA A 185 -19.71 5.68 8.15
N GLU A 186 -20.44 5.77 9.27
CA GLU A 186 -21.69 6.54 9.37
C GLU A 186 -21.46 8.02 9.07
N ARG A 187 -20.45 8.64 9.73
CA ARG A 187 -20.08 10.04 9.46
C ARG A 187 -19.71 10.27 7.99
N LEU A 188 -18.97 9.34 7.38
CA LEU A 188 -18.61 9.40 5.97
C LEU A 188 -19.82 9.30 5.03
N VAL A 189 -20.83 8.50 5.39
CA VAL A 189 -22.07 8.38 4.61
C VAL A 189 -22.93 9.63 4.68
N ASP A 190 -22.89 10.35 5.80
CA ASP A 190 -23.62 11.60 6.01
C ASP A 190 -22.89 12.84 5.43
N SER A 191 -21.65 12.67 4.92
CA SER A 191 -20.88 13.74 4.27
C SER A 191 -21.49 14.18 2.94
N ASP A 192 -21.36 15.47 2.62
CA ASP A 192 -21.71 16.03 1.30
C ASP A 192 -20.79 15.54 0.16
N SER A 193 -19.62 14.99 0.48
CA SER A 193 -18.67 14.47 -0.49
C SER A 193 -19.09 13.10 -1.05
N ILE A 194 -19.30 13.00 -2.37
CA ILE A 194 -19.62 11.73 -3.05
C ILE A 194 -18.52 10.67 -2.83
N PRO A 195 -17.21 10.99 -2.98
CA PRO A 195 -16.14 10.07 -2.63
C PRO A 195 -16.22 9.57 -1.18
N ALA A 196 -16.42 10.47 -0.22
CA ALA A 196 -16.51 10.11 1.20
C ALA A 196 -17.65 9.12 1.47
N ARG A 197 -18.85 9.39 0.92
CA ARG A 197 -19.98 8.46 1.01
C ARG A 197 -19.70 7.09 0.40
N ARG A 198 -18.90 7.04 -0.67
CA ARG A 198 -18.51 5.77 -1.30
C ARG A 198 -17.61 4.96 -0.37
N VAL A 199 -16.62 5.61 0.26
CA VAL A 199 -15.74 4.98 1.26
C VAL A 199 -16.54 4.45 2.44
N GLY A 200 -17.39 5.28 3.06
CA GLY A 200 -18.20 4.90 4.22
C GLY A 200 -19.15 3.73 3.96
N ARG A 201 -19.68 3.59 2.74
CA ARG A 201 -20.53 2.45 2.37
C ARG A 201 -19.79 1.11 2.34
N THR A 202 -18.46 1.09 2.27
CA THR A 202 -17.70 -0.16 2.11
C THR A 202 -17.72 -1.08 3.34
N PRO A 203 -17.41 -0.65 4.57
CA PRO A 203 -17.53 -1.51 5.75
C PRO A 203 -18.98 -1.88 6.11
N LEU A 204 -19.95 -1.00 5.83
CA LEU A 204 -21.37 -1.25 6.15
C LEU A 204 -21.99 -2.41 5.36
N ARG A 205 -21.41 -2.77 4.20
CA ARG A 205 -21.84 -3.92 3.40
C ARG A 205 -21.35 -5.26 3.97
N ASP A 206 -20.24 -5.26 4.70
CA ASP A 206 -19.63 -6.47 5.25
C ASP A 206 -20.29 -6.90 6.59
N VAL A 207 -21.21 -6.09 7.14
CA VAL A 207 -21.85 -6.28 8.46
C VAL A 207 -23.36 -6.56 8.37
N ARG A 208 -23.96 -6.50 7.18
CA ARG A 208 -25.37 -6.85 6.94
C ARG A 208 -25.57 -8.32 6.63
#